data_AF-A0A835X8L8-F1
#
_entry.id   AF-A0A835X8L8-F1
#
_cell.length_a   1.000
_cell.length_b   1.000
_cell.length_c   1.000
_cell.angle_alpha   90.00
_cell.angle_beta   90.00
_cell.angle_gamma   90.00
#
_symmetry.space_group_name_H-M   'P 1'
#
loop_
_entity.id
_entity.type
_entity.pdbx_description
1 polymer ?
#
loop_
_entity_poly.entity_id
_entity_poly.type
_entity_poly.pdbx_seq_one_letter_code
_entity_poly.pdbx_strand_id
1 'polypeptide(L)' 'MARKDFNIQAILKRLVDVKAECKRCHKTAHHKKLNLHHKDEDSSNDDWTNIVIYCNACHNDIENSIPQHRDE' A
#
# COMPACT_ATOMS: atom_id res chain seq x y z
N MET A 1 -0.31 -12.13 -19.81
CA MET A 1 -0.61 -11.79 -18.40
C MET A 1 -2.09 -11.45 -18.32
N ALA A 2 -2.90 -12.29 -17.67
CA ALA A 2 -4.28 -11.93 -17.39
C ALA A 2 -4.29 -10.77 -16.40
N ARG A 3 -4.93 -9.65 -16.74
CA ARG A 3 -5.15 -8.58 -15.77
C ARG A 3 -6.03 -9.17 -14.67
N LYS A 4 -5.52 -9.30 -13.44
CA LYS A 4 -6.36 -9.60 -12.28
C LYS A 4 -7.48 -8.55 -12.28
N ASP A 5 -8.73 -9.00 -12.35
CA ASP A 5 -9.87 -8.09 -12.24
C ASP A 5 -9.79 -7.41 -10.88
N PHE A 6 -9.51 -6.11 -10.91
CA PHE A 6 -9.34 -5.30 -9.72
C PHE A 6 -10.71 -5.13 -9.07
N ASN A 7 -11.01 -5.91 -8.02
CA ASN A 7 -12.30 -5.85 -7.33
C ASN A 7 -12.36 -4.61 -6.43
N ILE A 8 -12.78 -3.50 -7.05
CA ILE A 8 -12.93 -2.20 -6.38
C ILE A 8 -13.84 -2.31 -5.14
N GLN A 9 -14.89 -3.13 -5.16
CA GLN A 9 -15.79 -3.27 -4.00
C GLN A 9 -15.12 -3.92 -2.80
N ALA A 10 -14.26 -4.92 -3.01
CA ALA A 10 -13.51 -5.56 -1.93
C ALA A 10 -12.54 -4.56 -1.27
N ILE A 11 -11.87 -3.74 -2.08
CA ILE A 11 -10.96 -2.68 -1.61
C ILE A 11 -11.74 -1.62 -0.85
N LEU A 12 -12.86 -1.13 -1.40
CA LEU A 12 -13.68 -0.10 -0.75
C LEU A 12 -14.25 -0.57 0.60
N LYS A 13 -14.77 -1.79 0.67
CA LYS A 13 -15.24 -2.38 1.95
C LYS A 13 -14.11 -2.41 2.98
N ARG A 14 -12.89 -2.80 2.56
CA ARG A 14 -11.77 -2.88 3.49
C ARG A 14 -11.24 -1.51 3.89
N LEU A 15 -11.19 -0.53 2.97
CA LEU A 15 -10.81 0.85 3.26
C LEU A 15 -11.72 1.50 4.32
N VAL A 16 -12.99 1.09 4.38
CA VAL A 16 -13.92 1.47 5.46
C VAL A 16 -13.49 0.82 6.79
N ASP A 17 -13.16 -0.48 6.80
CA ASP A 17 -12.72 -1.19 8.01
C ASP A 17 -11.38 -0.67 8.57
N VAL A 18 -10.39 -0.46 7.70
CA VAL A 18 -9.02 -0.14 8.13
C VAL A 18 -8.80 1.34 8.40
N LYS A 19 -9.82 2.18 8.17
CA LYS A 19 -9.71 3.65 8.02
C LYS A 19 -8.61 4.01 7.01
N ALA A 20 -9.00 4.46 5.82
CA ALA A 20 -8.07 4.86 4.76
C ALA A 20 -7.17 6.05 5.15
N GLU A 21 -6.15 5.78 5.96
CA GLU A 21 -5.17 6.73 6.48
C GLU A 21 -3.77 6.14 6.43
N CYS A 22 -2.78 7.02 6.28
CA CYS A 22 -1.38 6.62 6.34
C CYS A 22 -1.04 6.07 7.73
N LYS A 23 -0.53 4.84 7.81
CA LYS A 23 -0.15 4.19 9.07
C LYS A 23 0.88 4.99 9.90
N ARG A 24 1.71 5.82 9.26
CA ARG A 24 2.78 6.58 9.92
C ARG A 24 2.41 8.00 10.33
N CYS A 25 1.69 8.74 9.47
CA CYS A 25 1.34 10.14 9.73
C CYS A 25 -0.16 10.39 9.89
N HIS A 26 -0.97 9.34 9.84
CA HIS A 26 -2.44 9.34 10.02
C HIS A 26 -3.19 10.30 9.08
N LYS A 27 -2.55 10.77 8.01
CA LYS A 27 -3.21 11.58 6.99
C LYS A 27 -4.12 10.69 6.16
N THR A 28 -5.38 11.10 6.04
CA THR A 28 -6.41 10.40 5.27
C THR A 28 -6.31 10.71 3.77
N ALA A 29 -7.05 9.94 2.95
CA ALA A 29 -7.17 10.17 1.52
C ALA A 29 -7.69 11.59 1.15
N HIS A 30 -8.42 12.25 2.06
CA HIS A 30 -8.84 13.65 1.88
C HIS A 30 -7.67 14.64 1.87
N HIS A 31 -6.58 14.31 2.55
CA HIS A 31 -5.43 15.21 2.72
C HIS A 31 -4.31 14.90 1.74
N LYS A 32 -4.10 13.62 1.38
CA LYS A 32 -2.99 13.17 0.53
C LYS A 32 -3.35 11.90 -0.23
N LYS A 33 -2.68 11.70 -1.37
CA LYS A 33 -2.67 10.41 -2.06
C LYS A 33 -2.06 9.33 -1.15
N LEU A 34 -2.78 8.21 -1.04
CA LEU A 34 -2.38 7.00 -0.32
C LEU A 34 -2.01 5.90 -1.32
N ASN A 35 -1.04 5.07 -0.96
CA ASN A 35 -0.64 3.86 -1.67
C ASN A 35 -0.74 2.65 -0.75
N LEU A 36 -0.93 1.50 -1.38
CA LEU A 36 -0.77 0.19 -0.75
C LEU A 36 0.71 -0.19 -0.81
N HIS A 37 1.25 -0.61 0.32
CA HIS A 37 2.59 -1.17 0.46
C HIS A 37 2.47 -2.63 0.89
N HIS A 38 3.09 -3.52 0.13
CA HIS A 38 3.19 -4.94 0.47
C HIS A 38 4.42 -5.11 1.37
N LYS A 39 4.24 -5.64 2.58
CA LYS A 39 5.33 -5.75 3.58
C LYS A 39 6.44 -6.72 3.14
N ASP A 40 6.09 -7.69 2.30
CA ASP A 40 7.01 -8.66 1.71
C ASP A 40 7.56 -8.21 0.34
N GLU A 41 7.23 -7.00 -0.10
CA GLU A 41 7.62 -6.42 -1.39
C GLU A 41 7.10 -7.17 -2.62
N ASP A 42 6.28 -8.21 -2.42
CA ASP A 42 5.68 -8.98 -3.50
C ASP A 42 4.31 -8.39 -3.87
N SER A 43 4.29 -7.63 -4.97
CA SER A 43 3.07 -7.06 -5.55
C SER A 43 2.02 -8.10 -6.00
N SER A 44 2.37 -9.38 -6.02
CA SER A 44 1.44 -10.47 -6.33
C SER A 44 0.72 -11.01 -5.09
N ASN A 45 1.25 -10.75 -3.88
CA ASN A 45 0.68 -11.13 -2.60
C ASN A 45 -0.35 -10.12 -2.11
N ASP A 46 -1.56 -10.23 -2.65
CA ASP A 46 -2.71 -9.40 -2.30
C ASP A 46 -3.35 -9.75 -0.92
N ASP A 47 -2.67 -10.52 -0.07
CA ASP A 47 -3.15 -10.77 1.30
C ASP A 47 -3.22 -9.44 2.07
N TRP A 48 -4.42 -9.06 2.51
CA TRP A 48 -4.63 -7.82 3.25
C TRP A 48 -3.86 -7.75 4.57
N THR A 49 -3.46 -8.88 5.15
CA THR A 49 -2.57 -8.90 6.33
C THR A 49 -1.14 -8.49 5.98
N ASN A 50 -0.75 -8.65 4.71
CA ASN A 50 0.52 -8.23 4.12
C ASN A 50 0.48 -6.78 3.61
N ILE A 51 -0.70 -6.18 3.45
CA ILE A 51 -0.85 -4.81 2.94
C ILE A 51 -0.90 -3.77 4.07
N VAL A 52 -0.17 -2.67 3.91
CA VAL A 52 -0.21 -1.47 4.76
C VAL A 52 -0.48 -0.24 3.90
N ILE A 53 -1.25 0.72 4.43
CA ILE A 53 -1.52 1.98 3.73
C ILE A 53 -0.54 3.04 4.19
N TYR A 54 0.18 3.65 3.24
CA TYR A 54 1.05 4.81 3.48
C TYR A 54 0.70 5.96 2.53
N CYS A 55 0.98 7.21 2.92
CA CYS A 55 0.99 8.31 1.95
C CYS A 55 2.25 8.24 1.09
N ASN A 56 2.24 8.81 -0.12
CA ASN A 56 3.39 8.82 -1.04
C ASN A 56 4.72 9.15 -0.35
N ALA A 57 4.74 10.16 0.51
CA ALA A 57 5.97 10.58 1.20
C ALA A 57 6.49 9.50 2.17
N CYS A 58 5.60 8.90 2.98
CA CYS A 58 5.98 7.83 3.90
C CYS A 58 6.31 6.53 3.16
N HIS A 59 5.61 6.24 2.06
CA HIS A 59 5.89 5.09 1.21
C HIS A 59 7.31 5.21 0.63
N ASN A 60 7.63 6.34 0.01
CA ASN A 60 8.96 6.57 -0.56
C ASN A 60 10.06 6.58 0.49
N ASP A 61 9.80 7.07 1.71
CA ASP A 61 10.78 7.01 2.79
C ASP A 61 11.12 5.57 3.18
N ILE A 62 10.13 4.67 3.18
CA ILE A 62 10.33 3.24 3.45
C ILE A 62 11.09 2.59 2.30
N GLU A 63 10.64 2.75 1.06
CA GLU A 63 11.27 2.17 -0.13
C GLU A 63 12.72 2.65 -0.33
N ASN A 64 13.02 3.91 0.00
CA ASN A 64 14.39 4.44 -0.07
C ASN A 64 15.26 4.06 1.14
N SER A 65 14.65 3.67 2.26
CA SER A 65 15.38 3.18 3.45
C SER A 65 15.67 1.68 3.37
N ILE A 66 14.95 0.95 2.53
CA ILE A 66 15.27 -0.43 2.21
C ILE A 66 16.45 -0.40 1.23
N PRO A 67 17.59 -1.02 1.54
CA PRO A 67 18.72 -1.07 0.61
C PRO A 67 18.24 -1.75 -0.67
N GLN A 68 18.20 -0.99 -1.77
CA GLN A 68 17.91 -1.55 -3.09
C GLN A 68 18.95 -2.63 -3.36
N HIS A 69 18.57 -3.90 -3.22
CA HIS A 69 19.31 -4.99 -3.84
C HIS A 69 19.19 -4.75 -5.35
N ARG A 70 20.19 -4.05 -5.90
CA ARG A 70 20.46 -4.06 -7.33
C ARG A 70 21.05 -5.42 -7.61
N ASP A 71 20.21 -6.36 -8.00
CA ASP A 71 20.67 -7.54 -8.72
C ASP A 71 21.27 -7.05 -10.05
N GLU A 72 22.59 -7.12 -10.17
CA GLU A 72 23.37 -6.98 -11.41
C GLU A 72 23.19 -8.20 -12.33
#